data_AF-A0A7W1SWE1-F1
#
_entry.id   AF-A0A7W1SWE1-F1
#
_cell.length_a   1.000
_cell.length_b   1.000
_cell.length_c   1.000
_cell.angle_alpha   90.00
_cell.angle_beta   90.00
_cell.angle_gamma   90.00
#
_symmetry.space_group_name_H-M   'P 1'
#
loop_
_entity.id
_entity.type
_entity.pdbx_description
1 polymer ?
#
loop_
_entity_poly.entity_id
_entity_poly.type
_entity_poly.pdbx_seq_one_letter_code
_entity_poly.pdbx_strand_id
1 'polypeptide(L)'
;MSVPYAAGGLYSTVGDLLLWDRALYTEKLVSRQSLQAMFTPNRDLVGYGWAVGTLFGRKMIHHNGSLNGFVSNIARFPDERLLIVVLSSPVAFL
;
A
#
# COMPACT_ATOMS: atom_id res chain seq x y z
N MET A 1 0.61 -11.05 21.94
CA MET A 1 -0.03 -10.23 20.89
C MET A 1 -1.29 -10.94 20.42
N SER A 2 -2.37 -10.21 20.17
CA SER A 2 -3.57 -10.71 19.48
C SER A 2 -3.31 -10.84 17.98
N VAL A 3 -4.10 -11.68 17.30
CA VAL A 3 -4.04 -11.83 15.84
C VAL A 3 -4.52 -10.54 15.18
N PRO A 4 -3.79 -9.95 14.21
CA PRO A 4 -4.11 -8.63 13.63
C PRO A 4 -5.29 -8.62 12.64
N TYR A 5 -5.78 -9.78 12.20
CA TYR A 5 -6.92 -9.93 11.27
C TYR A 5 -6.86 -8.95 10.07
N ALA A 6 -7.93 -8.21 9.79
CA ALA A 6 -8.02 -7.31 8.64
C ALA A 6 -7.02 -6.14 8.68
N ALA A 7 -6.47 -5.80 9.85
CA ALA A 7 -5.54 -4.67 9.99
C ALA A 7 -4.10 -5.00 9.57
N GLY A 8 -3.74 -6.29 9.44
CA GLY A 8 -2.37 -6.67 9.09
C GLY A 8 -2.08 -8.16 8.93
N GLY A 9 -3.08 -9.05 9.05
CA GLY A 9 -2.89 -10.50 8.96
C GLY A 9 -2.78 -11.05 7.54
N LEU A 10 -2.61 -10.18 6.53
CA LEU A 10 -2.47 -10.60 5.13
C LEU A 10 -1.03 -11.03 4.83
N TYR A 11 -0.92 -12.08 4.02
CA TYR A 11 0.35 -12.56 3.46
C TYR A 11 0.33 -12.33 1.95
N SER A 12 1.47 -11.98 1.37
CA SER A 12 1.57 -11.68 -0.05
C SER A 12 3.01 -11.76 -0.54
N THR A 13 3.20 -11.73 -1.86
CA THR A 13 4.50 -11.59 -2.53
C THR A 13 4.58 -10.26 -3.28
N VAL A 14 5.78 -9.83 -3.68
CA VAL A 14 5.92 -8.66 -4.56
C VAL A 14 5.19 -8.83 -5.90
N GLY A 15 5.06 -10.07 -6.40
CA GLY A 15 4.32 -10.39 -7.62
C GLY A 15 2.81 -10.20 -7.46
N ASP A 16 2.26 -10.68 -6.34
CA ASP A 16 0.84 -10.49 -6.02
C ASP A 16 0.50 -9.01 -5.81
N LEU A 17 1.35 -8.26 -5.11
CA LEU A 17 1.18 -6.83 -4.90
C LEU A 17 1.27 -6.04 -6.21
N LEU A 18 2.09 -6.47 -7.17
CA LEU A 18 2.13 -5.91 -8.52
C LEU A 18 0.83 -6.19 -9.29
N LEU A 19 0.29 -7.40 -9.21
CA LEU A 19 -1.00 -7.73 -9.83
C LEU A 19 -2.13 -6.90 -9.22
N TRP A 20 -2.11 -6.74 -7.89
CA TRP A 20 -3.07 -5.93 -7.18
C TRP A 20 -2.97 -4.45 -7.56
N ASP A 21 -1.78 -3.86 -7.59
CA ASP A 21 -1.58 -2.48 -8.08
C ASP A 21 -2.15 -2.29 -9.49
N ARG A 22 -1.85 -3.22 -10.40
CA ARG A 22 -2.35 -3.18 -11.78
C ARG A 22 -3.88 -3.23 -11.84
N ALA A 23 -4.50 -4.02 -10.97
CA ALA A 23 -5.95 -4.12 -10.90
C ALA A 23 -6.61 -2.80 -10.45
N LEU A 24 -5.92 -1.97 -9.65
CA LEU A 24 -6.41 -0.66 -9.18
C LEU A 24 -6.45 0.42 -10.29
N TYR A 25 -5.90 0.16 -11.48
CA TYR A 25 -6.09 1.00 -12.67
C TYR A 25 -7.30 0.56 -13.51
N THR A 26 -8.05 -0.44 -13.04
CA THR A 26 -9.23 -0.99 -13.71
C THR A 26 -10.42 -0.96 -12.75
N GLU A 27 -11.62 -1.24 -13.25
CA GLU A 27 -12.84 -1.33 -12.43
C GLU A 27 -13.21 -2.79 -12.09
N LYS A 28 -12.25 -3.72 -12.21
CA LYS A 28 -12.50 -5.16 -11.97
C LYS A 28 -12.74 -5.50 -10.50
N LEU A 29 -12.14 -4.75 -9.58
CA LEU A 29 -12.25 -5.00 -8.14
C LEU A 29 -13.37 -4.17 -7.50
N VAL A 30 -13.41 -2.88 -7.83
CA VAL A 30 -14.38 -1.91 -7.31
C VAL A 30 -14.62 -0.83 -8.37
N SER A 31 -15.69 -0.06 -8.20
CA SER A 31 -16.03 1.04 -9.12
C SER A 31 -14.95 2.12 -9.17
N ARG A 32 -14.88 2.87 -10.28
CA ARG A 32 -14.04 4.07 -10.36
C ARG A 32 -14.31 5.08 -9.25
N GLN A 33 -15.57 5.24 -8.84
CA GLN A 33 -15.95 6.13 -7.74
C GLN A 33 -15.33 5.67 -6.41
N SER A 34 -15.33 4.36 -6.14
CA SER A 34 -14.70 3.78 -4.96
C SER A 34 -13.18 3.96 -4.98
N LEU A 35 -12.53 3.79 -6.13
CA LEU A 35 -11.08 4.04 -6.29
C LEU A 35 -10.74 5.51 -6.02
N GLN A 36 -11.53 6.44 -6.56
CA GLN A 36 -11.35 7.87 -6.31
C GLN A 36 -11.50 8.21 -4.83
N ALA A 37 -12.53 7.67 -4.17
CA ALA A 37 -12.73 7.88 -2.73
C ALA A 37 -11.56 7.29 -1.91
N MET A 38 -11.09 6.08 -2.25
CA MET A 38 -9.99 5.42 -1.54
C MET A 38 -8.69 6.24 -1.55
N PHE A 39 -8.39 6.95 -2.63
CA PHE A 39 -7.16 7.74 -2.79
C PHE A 39 -7.34 9.25 -2.60
N THR A 40 -8.53 9.71 -2.21
CA THR A 40 -8.75 11.12 -1.86
C THR A 40 -8.40 11.32 -0.39
N PRO A 41 -7.35 12.11 -0.07
CA PRO A 41 -6.97 12.32 1.31
C PRO A 41 -7.94 13.25 2.05
N ASN A 42 -8.09 13.02 3.34
CA ASN A 42 -8.61 14.01 4.27
C ASN A 42 -7.54 15.09 4.57
N ARG A 43 -7.80 15.97 5.55
CA ARG A 43 -6.88 17.06 5.93
C ARG A 43 -5.51 16.56 6.45
N ASP A 44 -5.43 15.31 6.91
CA ASP A 44 -4.22 14.69 7.45
C ASP A 44 -3.46 13.87 6.40
N LEU A 45 -3.77 14.06 5.12
CA LEU A 45 -3.14 13.34 4.01
C LEU A 45 -3.44 11.82 4.02
N VAL A 46 -4.57 11.42 4.61
CA VAL A 46 -4.97 10.00 4.73
C VAL A 46 -6.24 9.74 3.91
N GLY A 47 -6.17 8.79 2.97
CA GLY A 47 -7.31 8.18 2.29
C GLY A 47 -7.80 6.92 3.02
N TYR A 48 -8.61 6.08 2.38
CA TYR A 48 -9.08 4.84 3.01
C TYR A 48 -7.97 3.79 3.08
N GLY A 49 -7.24 3.78 4.20
CA GLY A 49 -6.12 2.85 4.44
C GLY A 49 -4.85 3.21 3.66
N TRP A 50 -4.70 4.48 3.24
CA TRP A 50 -3.55 4.95 2.48
C TRP A 50 -3.08 6.31 2.95
N ALA A 51 -1.77 6.52 3.01
CA ALA A 51 -1.21 7.86 3.05
C ALA A 51 -1.06 8.38 1.61
N VAL A 52 -1.41 9.65 1.37
CA VAL A 52 -1.39 10.30 0.06
C VAL A 52 -0.64 11.61 0.17
N GLY A 53 0.52 11.69 -0.47
CA GLY A 53 1.39 12.86 -0.39
C GLY A 53 2.19 13.07 -1.66
N THR A 54 3.34 13.72 -1.51
CA THR A 54 4.29 13.93 -2.60
C THR A 54 5.70 13.52 -2.18
N LEU A 55 6.46 12.97 -3.13
CA LEU A 55 7.89 12.69 -2.96
C LEU A 55 8.62 13.10 -4.23
N PHE A 56 9.67 13.92 -4.11
CA PHE A 56 10.38 14.52 -5.24
C PHE A 56 9.45 15.22 -6.26
N GLY A 57 8.41 15.89 -5.76
CA GLY A 57 7.41 16.58 -6.60
C GLY A 57 6.42 15.66 -7.34
N ARG A 58 6.47 14.34 -7.10
CA ARG A 58 5.56 13.35 -7.72
C ARG A 58 4.51 12.93 -6.71
N LYS A 59 3.28 12.66 -7.17
CA LYS A 59 2.21 12.14 -6.33
C LYS A 59 2.59 10.73 -5.84
N MET A 60 2.52 10.52 -4.54
CA MET A 60 2.82 9.23 -3.90
C MET A 60 1.63 8.77 -3.06
N ILE A 61 1.22 7.52 -3.25
CA ILE A 61 0.21 6.83 -2.44
C ILE A 61 0.89 5.63 -1.80
N HIS A 62 0.93 5.57 -0.48
CA HIS A 62 1.76 4.56 0.20
C HIS A 62 1.15 4.03 1.49
N HIS A 63 1.62 2.87 1.90
CA HIS A 63 1.30 2.26 3.19
C HIS A 63 2.51 1.49 3.73
N ASN A 64 2.66 1.50 5.05
CA ASN A 64 3.72 0.78 5.76
C ASN A 64 3.10 -0.39 6.53
N GLY A 65 3.80 -1.50 6.60
CA GLY A 65 3.46 -2.64 7.44
C GLY A 65 4.57 -2.92 8.44
N SER A 66 4.18 -3.25 9.67
CA SER A 66 5.10 -3.72 10.70
C SER A 66 4.40 -4.77 11.54
N LEU A 67 5.01 -5.95 11.60
CA LEU A 67 4.64 -7.07 12.46
C LEU A 67 5.91 -7.69 13.04
N ASN A 68 5.75 -8.54 14.05
CA ASN A 68 6.90 -9.21 14.67
C ASN A 68 7.74 -9.95 13.62
N GLY A 69 8.98 -9.50 13.43
CA GLY A 69 9.93 -10.11 12.49
C GLY A 69 9.76 -9.70 11.03
N PHE A 70 8.82 -8.78 10.70
CA PHE A 70 8.56 -8.35 9.33
C PHE A 70 8.25 -6.86 9.24
N VAL A 71 8.88 -6.18 8.29
CA VAL A 71 8.54 -4.81 7.88
C VAL A 71 8.28 -4.77 6.38
N SER A 72 7.30 -3.98 5.97
CA SER A 72 6.95 -3.81 4.57
C SER A 72 6.65 -2.36 4.23
N ASN A 73 6.91 -2.00 2.98
CA ASN A 73 6.54 -0.73 2.40
C ASN A 73 5.99 -0.97 1.00
N ILE A 74 4.88 -0.30 0.69
CA ILE A 74 4.35 -0.19 -0.65
C ILE A 74 4.16 1.29 -0.98
N ALA A 75 4.72 1.73 -2.10
CA ALA A 75 4.58 3.10 -2.60
C ALA A 75 4.22 3.08 -4.09
N ARG A 76 3.18 3.83 -4.44
CA ARG A 76 2.60 3.92 -5.78
C ARG A 76 2.76 5.34 -6.30
N PHE A 77 3.24 5.47 -7.51
CA PHE A 77 3.36 6.71 -8.28
C PHE A 77 2.47 6.58 -9.51
N PRO A 78 1.16 6.91 -9.38
CA PRO A 78 0.16 6.55 -10.37
C PRO A 78 0.32 7.28 -11.70
N ASP A 79 0.86 8.50 -11.69
CA ASP A 79 1.07 9.31 -12.89
C ASP A 79 2.16 8.69 -13.79
N GLU A 80 3.13 8.02 -13.19
CA GLU A 80 4.21 7.29 -13.85
C GLU A 80 3.94 5.79 -14.04
N ARG A 81 2.83 5.28 -13.50
CA ARG A 81 2.55 3.84 -13.39
C ARG A 81 3.71 3.05 -12.76
N LEU A 82 4.33 3.63 -11.73
CA LEU A 82 5.46 3.05 -11.02
C LEU A 82 5.01 2.53 -9.65
N LEU A 83 5.43 1.30 -9.34
CA LEU A 83 5.22 0.65 -8.05
C LEU A 83 6.58 0.31 -7.43
N ILE A 84 6.75 0.66 -6.16
CA ILE A 84 7.88 0.25 -5.33
C ILE A 84 7.33 -0.59 -4.18
N VAL A 85 7.86 -1.80 -4.02
CA VAL A 85 7.53 -2.69 -2.90
C VAL A 85 8.82 -3.16 -2.25
N VAL A 86 8.91 -3.02 -0.93
CA VAL A 86 10.00 -3.55 -0.12
C VAL A 86 9.40 -4.46 0.94
N LEU A 87 9.83 -5.72 0.97
CA LEU A 87 9.49 -6.69 2.01
C LEU A 87 10.80 -7.08 2.69
N SER A 88 10.87 -6.94 4.01
CA SER A 88 12.05 -7.29 4.79
C SER A 88 11.65 -8.09 6.01
N SER A 89 12.30 -9.22 6.20
CA SER A 89 12.30 -9.95 7.45
C SER A 89 13.64 -9.68 8.13
N PRO A 90 13.74 -8.67 9.01
CA PRO A 90 14.96 -8.47 9.77
C PRO A 90 15.23 -9.76 10.55
N VAL A 91 16.36 -10.40 10.25
CA VAL A 91 16.89 -11.45 11.10
C VAL A 91 17.20 -10.76 12.43
N ALA A 92 16.41 -11.06 13.46
CA ALA A 92 16.87 -10.82 14.83
C ALA A 92 18.04 -11.80 15.03
N PHE A 93 19.27 -11.33 14.78
CA PHE A 93 20.43 -12.05 15.28
C PHE A 93 20.30 -12.08 16.81
N LEU A 94 20.39 -13.30 17.34
CA LEU A 94 20.51 -13.60 18.77
C LEU A 94 21.61 -12.76 19.43
#